data_AF-A0A1B8QH47-F1
#
_entry.id   AF-A0A1B8QH47-F1
#
_cell.length_a   1.000
_cell.length_b   1.000
_cell.length_c   1.000
_cell.angle_alpha   90.00
_cell.angle_beta   90.00
_cell.angle_gamma   90.00
#
_symmetry.space_group_name_H-M   'P 1'
#
loop_
_entity.id
_entity.type
_entity.pdbx_description
1 polymer ?
#
loop_
_entity_poly.entity_id
_entity_poly.type
_entity_poly.pdbx_seq_one_letter_code
_entity_poly.pdbx_strand_id
1 'polypeptide(L)'
;MKKDIYLRKVANQTVIYQISTIVCFFVISIVFQMNEVAIMLFITMFFAYSFYILVILVFQENLCPNCGEHFFKKKNSFSNLGFSFYTKKCTNCGYKLDIDKK
;
A
#
# COMPACT_ATOMS: atom_id res chain seq x y z
N MET A 1 -17.38 -12.35 3.23
CA MET A 1 -16.70 -13.38 2.41
C MET A 1 -16.12 -12.83 1.09
N LYS A 2 -16.89 -12.37 0.08
CA LYS A 2 -16.31 -11.86 -1.19
C LYS A 2 -15.47 -10.58 -1.01
N LYS A 3 -15.92 -9.64 -0.17
CA LYS A 3 -15.19 -8.38 0.12
C LYS A 3 -13.87 -8.62 0.87
N ASP A 4 -13.82 -9.63 1.74
CA ASP A 4 -12.61 -9.94 2.53
C ASP A 4 -11.48 -10.47 1.66
N ILE A 5 -11.82 -11.30 0.68
CA ILE A 5 -10.90 -11.84 -0.32
C ILE A 5 -10.34 -10.70 -1.19
N TYR A 6 -11.20 -9.76 -1.61
CA TYR A 6 -10.78 -8.58 -2.37
C TYR A 6 -9.82 -7.69 -1.57
N LEU A 7 -10.18 -7.31 -0.34
CA LEU A 7 -9.34 -6.48 0.53
C LEU A 7 -7.98 -7.14 0.81
N ARG A 8 -7.96 -8.47 0.97
CA ARG A 8 -6.71 -9.23 1.12
C ARG A 8 -5.86 -9.17 -0.14
N LYS A 9 -6.46 -9.31 -1.32
CA LYS A 9 -5.75 -9.23 -2.61
C LYS A 9 -5.12 -7.86 -2.78
N VAL A 10 -5.86 -6.79 -2.51
CA VAL A 10 -5.39 -5.40 -2.55
C VAL A 10 -4.23 -5.18 -1.57
N ALA A 11 -4.36 -5.65 -0.32
CA ALA A 11 -3.29 -5.53 0.67
C ALA A 11 -2.01 -6.26 0.22
N ASN A 12 -2.12 -7.49 -0.26
CA ASN A 12 -0.98 -8.25 -0.76
C ASN A 12 -0.35 -7.58 -2.00
N GLN A 13 -1.16 -7.11 -2.96
CA GLN A 13 -0.68 -6.40 -4.14
C GLN A 13 0.07 -5.12 -3.76
N THR A 14 -0.43 -4.38 -2.77
CA THR A 14 0.22 -3.16 -2.27
C THR A 14 1.59 -3.46 -1.67
N VAL A 15 1.71 -4.50 -0.86
CA VAL A 15 3.00 -4.90 -0.26
C VAL A 15 3.98 -5.39 -1.32
N ILE A 16 3.52 -6.22 -2.27
CA ILE A 16 4.35 -6.69 -3.39
C ILE A 16 4.84 -5.51 -4.22
N TYR A 17 3.94 -4.57 -4.54
CA TYR A 17 4.28 -3.36 -5.28
C TYR A 17 5.37 -2.58 -4.55
N GLN A 18 5.18 -2.26 -3.26
CA GLN A 18 6.17 -1.54 -2.45
C GLN A 18 7.55 -2.21 -2.46
N ILE A 19 7.61 -3.52 -2.24
CA ILE A 19 8.86 -4.29 -2.26
C ILE A 19 9.49 -4.24 -3.66
N SER A 20 8.70 -4.46 -4.71
CA SER A 20 9.19 -4.43 -6.10
C SER A 20 9.76 -3.06 -6.47
N THR A 21 9.10 -1.97 -6.04
CA THR A 21 9.60 -0.61 -6.25
C THR A 21 10.94 -0.39 -5.55
N ILE A 22 11.09 -0.81 -4.29
CA ILE A 22 12.37 -0.69 -3.57
C ILE A 22 13.48 -1.45 -4.30
N VAL A 23 13.21 -2.68 -4.74
CA VAL A 23 14.19 -3.48 -5.49
C VAL A 23 14.58 -2.82 -6.81
N CYS A 24 13.61 -2.36 -7.61
CA CYS A 24 13.87 -1.65 -8.86
C CYS A 24 14.72 -0.39 -8.64
N PHE A 25 14.41 0.37 -7.58
CA PHE A 25 15.18 1.56 -7.22
C PHE A 25 16.66 1.24 -6.95
N PHE A 26 16.94 0.19 -6.16
CA PHE A 26 18.30 -0.23 -5.87
C PHE A 26 19.03 -0.75 -7.12
N VAL A 27 18.36 -1.55 -7.96
CA VAL A 27 18.96 -2.08 -9.19
C VAL A 27 19.36 -0.93 -10.14
N ILE A 28 18.47 0.03 -10.37
CA ILE A 28 18.74 1.18 -11.25
C ILE A 28 19.88 2.03 -10.68
N SER A 29 19.89 2.26 -9.36
CA SER A 29 20.94 3.04 -8.68
C SER A 29 22.32 2.38 -8.76
N ILE A 30 22.38 1.04 -8.80
CA ILE A 30 23.66 0.30 -8.94
C ILE A 30 24.13 0.27 -10.39
N VAL A 31 23.21 0.02 -11.33
CA VAL A 31 23.55 -0.14 -12.76
C VAL A 31 23.94 1.18 -13.40
N PHE A 32 23.23 2.25 -13.06
CA PHE A 32 23.52 3.57 -13.57
C PHE A 32 24.25 4.36 -12.48
N GLN A 33 25.56 4.57 -12.65
CA GLN A 33 26.33 5.55 -11.89
C GLN A 33 25.89 6.97 -12.27
N MET A 34 24.64 7.31 -11.96
CA MET A 34 23.98 8.53 -12.39
C MET A 34 24.55 9.74 -11.64
N ASN A 35 24.57 10.89 -12.30
CA ASN A 35 24.81 12.18 -11.66
C ASN A 35 23.78 12.39 -10.53
N GLU A 36 24.23 12.96 -9.40
CA GLU A 36 23.40 13.28 -8.23
C GLU A 36 22.08 13.99 -8.58
N VAL A 37 22.09 14.93 -9.53
CA VAL A 37 20.88 15.65 -9.97
C VAL A 37 19.88 14.70 -10.66
N ALA A 38 20.38 13.79 -11.49
CA ALA A 38 19.55 12.84 -12.21
C ALA A 38 19.00 11.76 -11.25
N ILE A 39 19.78 11.36 -10.24
CA ILE A 39 19.32 10.50 -9.14
C ILE A 39 18.17 11.17 -8.38
N MET A 40 18.32 12.43 -7.99
CA MET A 40 17.30 13.16 -7.22
C MET A 40 15.99 13.32 -8.00
N LEU A 41 16.06 13.64 -9.30
CA LEU A 41 14.88 13.71 -10.16
C LEU A 41 14.20 12.34 -10.31
N PHE A 42 14.99 11.29 -10.51
CA PHE A 42 14.47 9.93 -10.60
C PHE A 42 13.78 9.50 -9.31
N ILE A 43 14.41 9.71 -8.15
CA ILE A 43 13.84 9.47 -6.82
C ILE A 43 12.50 10.18 -6.68
N THR A 44 12.46 11.48 -6.99
CA THR A 44 11.26 12.29 -6.79
C THR A 44 10.10 11.81 -7.66
N MET A 45 10.36 11.57 -8.95
CA MET A 45 9.35 11.06 -9.88
C MET A 45 8.87 9.67 -9.49
N PHE A 46 9.78 8.82 -9.03
CA PHE A 46 9.49 7.47 -8.57
C PHE A 46 8.60 7.43 -7.33
N PHE A 47 8.90 8.25 -6.32
CA PHE A 47 8.07 8.38 -5.13
C PHE A 47 6.70 8.98 -5.45
N ALA A 48 6.64 9.98 -6.33
CA ALA A 48 5.37 10.58 -6.77
C ALA A 48 4.47 9.54 -7.46
N TYR A 49 5.02 8.74 -8.38
CA TYR A 49 4.28 7.69 -9.08
C TYR A 49 3.85 6.56 -8.15
N SER A 50 4.74 6.15 -7.25
CA SER A 50 4.45 5.13 -6.23
C SER A 50 3.35 5.58 -5.27
N PHE A 51 3.37 6.86 -4.87
CA PHE A 51 2.33 7.46 -4.03
C PHE A 51 0.98 7.50 -4.75
N TYR A 52 0.96 7.85 -6.03
CA TYR A 52 -0.25 7.87 -6.84
C TYR A 52 -0.92 6.48 -6.94
N ILE A 53 -0.14 5.44 -7.22
CA ILE A 53 -0.64 4.06 -7.29
C ILE A 53 -1.13 3.57 -5.92
N LEU A 54 -0.42 3.92 -4.85
CA LEU A 54 -0.88 3.67 -3.49
C LEU A 54 -2.23 4.33 -3.24
N VAL A 55 -2.42 5.59 -3.64
CA VAL A 55 -3.71 6.26 -3.46
C VAL A 55 -4.84 5.51 -4.19
N ILE A 56 -4.62 5.06 -5.41
CA ILE A 56 -5.63 4.29 -6.16
C ILE A 56 -5.96 2.97 -5.46
N LEU A 57 -4.94 2.15 -5.16
CA LEU A 57 -5.13 0.83 -4.56
C LEU A 57 -5.80 0.89 -3.19
N VAL A 58 -5.56 1.97 -2.45
CA VAL A 58 -5.96 2.09 -1.05
C VAL A 58 -7.29 2.78 -0.87
N PHE A 59 -7.54 3.84 -1.64
CA PHE A 59 -8.67 4.73 -1.39
C PHE A 59 -9.90 4.42 -2.26
N GLN A 60 -9.75 3.73 -3.39
CA GLN A 60 -10.92 3.27 -4.14
C GLN A 60 -11.59 2.07 -3.44
N GLU A 61 -12.84 2.27 -3.00
CA GLU A 61 -13.84 1.25 -2.65
C GLU A 61 -13.50 0.21 -1.56
N ASN A 62 -12.43 0.41 -0.79
CA ASN A 62 -12.03 -0.50 0.28
C ASN A 62 -12.79 -0.23 1.60
N LEU A 63 -14.11 -0.44 1.63
CA LEU A 63 -14.91 -0.30 2.85
C LEU A 63 -14.80 -1.55 3.73
N CYS A 64 -14.67 -1.34 5.04
CA CYS A 64 -14.67 -2.39 6.03
C CYS A 64 -16.07 -3.02 6.11
N PRO A 65 -16.18 -4.36 6.04
CA PRO A 65 -17.49 -5.03 6.14
C PRO A 65 -18.12 -4.89 7.53
N ASN A 66 -17.33 -4.62 8.57
CA ASN A 66 -17.80 -4.54 9.95
C ASN A 66 -18.29 -3.13 10.33
N CYS A 67 -17.47 -2.10 10.10
CA CYS A 67 -17.81 -0.73 10.51
C CYS A 67 -18.24 0.19 9.36
N GLY A 68 -18.20 -0.28 8.10
CA GLY A 68 -18.58 0.52 6.92
C GLY A 68 -17.62 1.66 6.57
N GLU A 69 -16.62 1.94 7.40
CA GLU A 69 -15.57 2.93 7.16
C GLU A 69 -14.47 2.37 6.24
N HIS A 70 -13.63 3.24 5.66
CA HIS A 70 -12.47 2.79 4.90
C HIS A 70 -11.59 1.83 5.71
N PHE A 71 -11.24 0.68 5.13
CA PHE A 71 -10.52 -0.39 5.81
C PHE A 71 -9.09 0.05 6.18
N PHE A 72 -8.40 0.69 5.23
CA PHE A 72 -6.99 1.05 5.37
C PHE A 72 -6.75 2.47 5.91
N LYS A 73 -7.77 3.34 5.87
CA LYS A 73 -7.69 4.75 6.29
C LYS A 73 -8.44 4.96 7.59
N LYS A 74 -7.85 5.66 8.55
CA LYS A 74 -8.54 6.06 9.77
C LYS A 74 -9.53 7.20 9.48
N LYS A 75 -10.71 7.17 10.07
CA LYS A 75 -11.64 8.30 10.07
C LYS A 75 -10.96 9.48 10.76
N ASN A 76 -10.98 10.64 10.12
CA ASN A 76 -10.37 11.89 10.59
C ASN A 76 -8.84 11.87 10.75
N SER A 77 -8.12 10.89 10.16
CA SER A 77 -6.66 10.92 10.14
C SER A 77 -6.05 10.22 8.92
N PHE A 78 -4.98 10.79 8.38
CA PHE A 78 -4.13 10.15 7.37
C PHE A 78 -3.00 9.29 7.97
N SER A 79 -2.79 9.37 9.29
CA SER A 79 -1.81 8.52 9.98
C SER A 79 -2.33 7.09 10.11
N ASN A 80 -1.45 6.10 9.88
CA ASN A 80 -1.68 4.64 9.92
C ASN A 80 -2.13 3.93 8.64
N LEU A 81 -1.98 4.55 7.47
CA LEU A 81 -2.19 3.85 6.19
C LEU A 81 -1.36 2.55 6.11
N GLY A 82 -0.06 2.61 6.42
CA GLY A 82 0.86 1.47 6.30
C GLY A 82 0.50 0.25 7.16
N PHE A 83 0.11 0.44 8.43
CA PHE A 83 -0.06 -0.66 9.39
C PHE A 83 -1.18 -1.64 9.01
N SER A 84 -2.25 -1.14 8.39
CA SER A 84 -3.43 -1.93 8.05
C SER A 84 -3.18 -2.95 6.92
N PHE A 85 -2.31 -2.63 5.96
CA PHE A 85 -1.92 -3.57 4.89
C PHE A 85 -1.16 -4.77 5.43
N TYR A 86 -0.16 -4.52 6.29
CA TYR A 86 0.68 -5.58 6.85
C TYR A 86 -0.08 -6.43 7.88
N THR A 87 -0.85 -5.77 8.75
CA THR A 87 -1.58 -6.48 9.83
C THR A 87 -2.88 -7.10 9.36
N LYS A 88 -3.38 -6.71 8.17
CA LYS A 88 -4.69 -7.10 7.63
C LYS A 88 -5.83 -6.82 8.62
N LYS A 89 -5.68 -5.74 9.38
CA LYS A 89 -6.66 -5.23 10.35
C LYS A 89 -7.18 -3.88 9.88
N CYS A 90 -8.47 -3.67 10.07
CA CYS A 90 -9.08 -2.38 9.81
C CYS A 90 -8.52 -1.31 10.76
N THR A 91 -8.13 -0.17 10.23
CA THR A 91 -7.56 0.95 11.00
C THR A 91 -8.57 1.61 11.96
N ASN A 92 -9.87 1.43 11.71
CA ASN A 92 -10.94 2.07 12.48
C ASN A 92 -11.48 1.21 13.62
N CYS A 93 -11.82 -0.05 13.33
CA CYS A 93 -12.48 -0.94 14.30
C CYS A 93 -11.63 -2.16 14.70
N GLY A 94 -10.43 -2.33 14.12
CA GLY A 94 -9.56 -3.47 14.41
C GLY A 94 -10.02 -4.79 13.80
N TYR A 95 -11.12 -4.80 13.03
CA TYR A 95 -11.62 -6.00 12.33
C TYR A 95 -10.50 -6.65 11.52
N LYS A 96 -10.20 -7.90 11.81
CA LYS A 96 -9.13 -8.66 11.16
C LYS A 96 -9.73 -9.48 10.03
N LEU A 97 -9.11 -9.43 8.85
CA LEU A 97 -9.48 -10.31 7.74
C LEU A 97 -9.00 -11.73 8.06
N ASP A 98 -9.86 -12.54 8.67
CA ASP A 98 -9.52 -13.87 9.17
C ASP A 98 -8.91 -14.75 8.10
N ILE A 99 -7.79 -15.39 8.47
CA ILE A 99 -7.17 -16.43 7.65
C ILE A 99 -7.97 -17.67 7.95
N ASP A 100 -9.06 -17.88 7.22
CA ASP A 100 -9.58 -19.23 7.12
C ASP A 100 -8.45 -20.08 6.51
N LYS A 101 -7.82 -20.84 7.41
CA LYS A 101 -7.12 -22.08 7.10
C LYS A 101 -8.12 -22.91 6.29
N LYS A 102 -7.89 -23.03 4.99
CA LYS A 102 -8.47 -24.11 4.22
C LYS A 102 -7.37 -24.73 3.38
#